data_AF-T5A741-F1
#
_entry.id   AF-T5A741-F1
#
_cell.length_a   1.000
_cell.length_b   1.000
_cell.length_c   1.000
_cell.angle_alpha   90.00
_cell.angle_beta   90.00
_cell.angle_gamma   90.00
#
_symmetry.space_group_name_H-M   'P 1'
#
loop_
_entity.id
_entity.type
_entity.pdbx_description
1 polymer ?
#
loop_
_entity_poly.entity_id
_entity_poly.type
_entity_poly.pdbx_seq_one_letter_code
_entity_poly.pdbx_strand_id
1 'polypeptide(L)'
;MGGLAFSSGEKPLFTPRMPRPVYDAVKQRCTAVLGELYHYVGTPIEGPDKNDFGDVDMVVARPRDESSSSASIHDALDVIVAALGATRAIVFERAPSSLALPWPTAAMPVNADDTHGETERYVQVDVRICASPEALRWLLFKHAHGDIWNILGSLIRAYGLTVDEDALWLRVAEIEAVDRNRAKVLLSKDPDRVLDFLGLPPARFWEGQFACADDMYEYVALCRMFWVPRRCADDDAVAGGGADVGKLKSNDRRRLKQRPAFRRWVDDFVPRCRAAGRFSAPQTTRDAITSEALSRFLALTPALLRRGKSLSLRDII
;
A
#
# COMPACT_ATOMS: atom_id res chain seq x y z
N MET A 1 5.67 11.04 -2.07
CA MET A 1 6.00 11.89 -3.23
C MET A 1 6.81 11.02 -4.17
N GLY A 2 6.15 10.41 -5.14
CA GLY A 2 6.80 9.76 -6.30
C GLY A 2 6.86 10.75 -7.49
N GLY A 3 7.27 10.28 -8.67
CA GLY A 3 7.42 11.14 -9.86
C GLY A 3 8.78 11.85 -10.03
N LEU A 4 9.84 11.32 -9.41
CA LEU A 4 11.20 11.91 -9.48
C LEU A 4 12.20 11.03 -10.23
N ALA A 5 11.76 9.97 -10.91
CA ALA A 5 12.67 9.02 -11.54
C ALA A 5 13.55 9.67 -12.62
N PHE A 6 13.07 10.77 -13.21
CA PHE A 6 13.67 11.42 -14.36
C PHE A 6 14.21 12.82 -14.09
N SER A 7 14.08 13.34 -12.86
CA SER A 7 14.45 14.71 -12.49
C SER A 7 15.96 14.91 -12.27
N SER A 8 16.76 13.85 -12.31
CA SER A 8 18.21 13.87 -12.11
C SER A 8 18.92 12.97 -13.12
N GLY A 9 20.19 13.27 -13.43
CA GLY A 9 21.03 12.47 -14.34
C GLY A 9 21.57 13.27 -15.52
N GLU A 10 22.18 12.58 -16.49
CA GLU A 10 22.93 13.17 -17.59
C GLU A 10 22.06 13.97 -18.59
N LYS A 11 20.75 13.72 -18.59
CA LYS A 11 19.72 14.49 -19.32
C LYS A 11 18.41 14.46 -18.52
N PRO A 12 18.18 15.36 -17.56
CA PRO A 12 16.94 15.36 -16.79
C PRO A 12 15.75 15.68 -17.72
N LEU A 13 14.64 14.99 -17.52
CA LEU A 13 13.39 15.31 -18.22
C LEU A 13 12.51 16.15 -17.30
N PHE A 14 11.77 17.08 -17.89
CA PHE A 14 10.81 17.88 -17.15
C PHE A 14 9.50 17.09 -16.97
N THR A 15 9.32 16.53 -15.76
CA THR A 15 8.13 15.78 -15.35
C THR A 15 7.34 16.54 -14.27
N PRO A 16 6.58 17.60 -14.65
CA PRO A 16 5.80 18.37 -13.68
C PRO A 16 4.66 17.53 -13.08
N ARG A 17 4.13 17.97 -11.93
CA ARG A 17 2.96 17.35 -11.30
C ARG A 17 1.75 17.47 -12.24
N MET A 18 1.06 16.36 -12.46
CA MET A 18 -0.13 16.27 -13.30
C MET A 18 -1.36 16.75 -12.55
N PRO A 19 -2.18 17.66 -13.13
CA PRO A 19 -3.53 17.91 -12.65
C PRO A 19 -4.43 16.69 -12.93
N ARG A 20 -5.54 16.59 -12.20
CA ARG A 20 -6.48 15.45 -12.29
C ARG A 20 -6.90 15.08 -13.72
N PRO A 21 -7.29 16.01 -14.62
CA PRO A 21 -7.70 15.65 -15.99
C PRO A 21 -6.57 15.00 -16.81
N VAL A 22 -5.33 15.48 -16.64
CA VAL A 22 -4.15 14.90 -17.30
C VAL A 22 -3.88 13.51 -16.75
N TYR A 23 -3.87 13.36 -15.43
CA TYR A 23 -3.66 12.06 -14.78
C TYR A 23 -4.70 11.03 -15.24
N ASP A 24 -5.99 11.38 -15.24
CA ASP A 24 -7.07 10.48 -15.65
C ASP A 24 -6.95 10.09 -17.14
N ALA A 25 -6.60 11.03 -18.02
CA ALA A 25 -6.40 10.75 -19.44
C ALA A 25 -5.21 9.80 -19.68
N VAL A 26 -4.08 10.01 -18.99
CA VAL A 26 -2.91 9.13 -19.08
C VAL A 26 -3.25 7.74 -18.55
N LYS A 27 -3.89 7.68 -17.38
CA LYS A 27 -4.34 6.42 -16.75
C LYS A 27 -5.27 5.63 -17.67
N GLN A 28 -6.26 6.28 -18.29
CA GLN A 28 -7.18 5.65 -19.23
C GLN A 28 -6.45 5.11 -20.47
N ARG A 29 -5.58 5.92 -21.08
CA ARG A 29 -4.78 5.51 -22.24
C ARG A 29 -3.88 4.31 -21.91
N CYS A 30 -3.13 4.38 -20.82
CA CYS A 30 -2.27 3.29 -20.38
C CYS A 30 -3.07 2.02 -20.09
N THR A 31 -4.23 2.13 -19.45
CA THR A 31 -5.10 0.98 -19.18
C THR A 31 -5.58 0.32 -20.47
N ALA A 32 -5.99 1.11 -21.46
CA ALA A 32 -6.45 0.59 -22.75
C ALA A 32 -5.33 -0.17 -23.48
N VAL A 33 -4.16 0.46 -23.66
CA VAL A 33 -3.02 -0.14 -24.36
C VAL A 33 -2.51 -1.39 -23.64
N LEU A 34 -2.34 -1.34 -22.31
CA LEU A 34 -1.90 -2.51 -21.55
C LEU A 34 -2.94 -3.62 -21.54
N GLY A 35 -4.23 -3.29 -21.68
CA GLY A 35 -5.33 -4.26 -21.75
C GLY A 35 -5.33 -5.09 -23.04
N GLU A 36 -4.70 -4.58 -24.10
CA GLU A 36 -4.45 -5.33 -25.34
C GLU A 36 -3.30 -6.35 -25.19
N LEU A 37 -2.37 -6.10 -24.26
CA LEU A 37 -1.19 -6.94 -24.02
C LEU A 37 -1.38 -7.95 -22.86
N TYR A 38 -2.15 -7.58 -21.84
CA TYR A 38 -2.33 -8.37 -20.61
C TYR A 38 -3.80 -8.63 -20.31
N HIS A 39 -4.08 -9.76 -19.67
CA HIS A 39 -5.43 -10.10 -19.21
C HIS A 39 -5.84 -9.31 -17.97
N TYR A 40 -4.88 -8.99 -17.09
CA TYR A 40 -5.12 -8.23 -15.87
C TYR A 40 -4.30 -6.95 -15.90
N VAL A 41 -5.00 -5.83 -15.81
CA VAL A 41 -4.41 -4.49 -15.71
C VAL A 41 -5.11 -3.78 -14.57
N GLY A 42 -4.34 -3.12 -13.72
CA GLY A 42 -4.85 -2.42 -12.56
C GLY A 42 -3.98 -1.25 -12.16
N THR A 43 -4.54 -0.46 -11.28
CA THR A 43 -3.97 0.78 -10.75
C THR A 43 -4.50 0.90 -9.32
N PRO A 44 -3.63 1.13 -8.32
CA PRO A 44 -4.08 1.28 -6.94
C PRO A 44 -5.13 2.37 -6.81
N ILE A 45 -6.09 2.18 -5.91
CA ILE A 45 -7.08 3.21 -5.60
C ILE A 45 -6.34 4.39 -4.97
N GLU A 46 -6.57 5.60 -5.46
CA GLU A 46 -5.89 6.79 -4.96
C GLU A 46 -6.31 7.14 -3.53
N GLY A 47 -5.42 7.78 -2.78
CA GLY A 47 -5.77 8.36 -1.48
C GLY A 47 -6.71 9.57 -1.62
N PRO A 48 -7.52 9.89 -0.61
CA PRO A 48 -8.36 11.09 -0.63
C PRO A 48 -7.52 12.37 -0.67
N ASP A 49 -8.17 13.49 -1.04
CA ASP A 49 -7.62 14.86 -0.98
C ASP A 49 -6.38 15.12 -1.86
N LYS A 50 -6.10 14.25 -2.85
CA LYS A 50 -5.00 14.40 -3.81
C LYS A 50 -5.43 15.27 -5.00
N ASN A 51 -4.88 16.48 -5.09
CA ASN A 51 -5.21 17.44 -6.16
C ASN A 51 -4.25 17.36 -7.36
N ASP A 52 -3.05 16.81 -7.16
CA ASP A 52 -2.04 16.60 -8.20
C ASP A 52 -1.32 15.25 -8.04
N PHE A 53 -0.67 14.80 -9.13
CA PHE A 53 -0.08 13.47 -9.24
C PHE A 53 1.34 13.57 -9.80
N GLY A 54 2.28 12.75 -9.31
CA GLY A 54 3.66 12.78 -9.80
C GLY A 54 3.91 11.72 -10.87
N ASP A 55 3.16 10.64 -10.75
CA ASP A 55 3.30 9.38 -11.46
C ASP A 55 1.92 8.74 -11.62
N VAL A 56 1.84 7.82 -12.59
CA VAL A 56 0.73 6.88 -12.75
C VAL A 56 1.26 5.48 -12.49
N ASP A 57 0.78 4.84 -11.43
CA ASP A 57 1.10 3.45 -11.12
C ASP A 57 0.23 2.48 -11.92
N MET A 58 0.86 1.63 -12.73
CA MET A 58 0.25 0.58 -13.53
C MET A 58 0.78 -0.79 -13.10
N VAL A 59 -0.12 -1.73 -12.87
CA VAL A 59 0.21 -3.11 -12.51
C VAL A 59 -0.42 -4.05 -13.51
N VAL A 60 0.36 -4.99 -14.03
CA VAL A 60 -0.11 -5.95 -15.04
C VAL A 60 0.23 -7.38 -14.67
N ALA A 61 -0.62 -8.33 -15.05
CA ALA A 61 -0.36 -9.76 -14.87
C ALA A 61 -0.97 -10.57 -16.01
N ARG A 62 -0.34 -11.73 -16.28
CA ARG A 62 -0.74 -12.70 -17.31
C ARG A 62 -0.79 -12.09 -18.73
N PRO A 63 0.33 -12.16 -19.47
CA PRO A 63 0.36 -11.79 -20.88
C PRO A 63 -0.74 -12.53 -21.67
N ARG A 64 -1.28 -11.88 -22.70
CA ARG A 64 -2.27 -12.50 -23.61
C ARG A 64 -1.63 -13.42 -24.64
N ASP A 65 -0.40 -13.12 -25.04
CA ASP A 65 0.38 -13.98 -25.90
C ASP A 65 1.15 -15.00 -25.05
N GLU A 66 0.87 -16.29 -25.27
CA GLU A 66 1.53 -17.38 -24.54
C GLU A 66 3.03 -17.47 -24.86
N SER A 67 3.46 -17.04 -26.06
CA SER A 67 4.89 -16.97 -26.41
C SER A 67 5.64 -15.90 -25.60
N SER A 68 4.93 -14.85 -25.19
CA SER A 68 5.44 -13.80 -24.30
C SER A 68 5.54 -14.25 -22.84
N SER A 69 4.97 -15.40 -22.47
CA SER A 69 5.06 -15.94 -21.10
C SER A 69 6.42 -16.61 -20.81
N SER A 70 7.17 -16.99 -21.86
CA SER A 70 8.54 -17.50 -21.77
C SER A 70 9.62 -16.43 -21.99
N ALA A 71 9.23 -15.20 -22.35
CA ALA A 71 10.14 -14.10 -22.60
C ALA A 71 10.74 -13.56 -21.29
N SER A 72 11.92 -12.94 -21.36
CA SER A 72 12.50 -12.29 -20.19
C SER A 72 11.66 -11.09 -19.76
N ILE A 73 11.79 -10.66 -18.50
CA ILE A 73 11.12 -9.43 -18.01
C ILE A 73 11.53 -8.21 -18.84
N HIS A 74 12.78 -8.17 -19.33
CA HIS A 74 13.28 -7.09 -20.19
C HIS A 74 12.54 -7.07 -21.53
N ASP A 75 12.39 -8.21 -22.20
CA ASP A 75 11.66 -8.29 -23.47
C ASP A 75 10.19 -7.86 -23.32
N ALA A 76 9.54 -8.32 -22.24
CA ALA A 76 8.17 -7.92 -21.93
C ALA A 76 8.04 -6.41 -21.68
N LEU A 77 9.03 -5.81 -21.02
CA LEU A 77 9.07 -4.37 -20.80
C LEU A 77 9.36 -3.59 -22.08
N ASP A 78 10.20 -4.08 -22.98
CA ASP A 78 10.47 -3.43 -24.27
C ASP A 78 9.19 -3.37 -25.12
N VAL A 79 8.38 -4.43 -25.11
CA VAL A 79 7.05 -4.44 -25.75
C VAL A 79 6.14 -3.38 -25.13
N ILE A 80 6.11 -3.25 -23.80
CA ILE A 80 5.33 -2.22 -23.10
C ILE A 80 5.82 -0.80 -23.45
N VAL A 81 7.14 -0.58 -23.45
CA VAL A 81 7.79 0.70 -23.77
C VAL A 81 7.39 1.14 -25.18
N ALA A 82 7.48 0.23 -26.15
CA ALA A 82 7.09 0.47 -27.53
C ALA A 82 5.59 0.76 -27.65
N ALA A 83 4.73 -0.05 -27.03
CA ALA A 83 3.28 0.11 -27.10
C ALA A 83 2.79 1.42 -26.47
N LEU A 84 3.37 1.84 -25.35
CA LEU A 84 3.03 3.09 -24.68
C LEU A 84 3.65 4.33 -25.35
N GLY A 85 4.62 4.13 -26.25
CA GLY A 85 5.35 5.22 -26.90
C GLY A 85 6.20 6.01 -25.90
N ALA A 86 6.85 5.32 -24.96
CA ALA A 86 7.69 5.98 -23.97
C ALA A 86 8.98 6.52 -24.62
N THR A 87 9.30 7.78 -24.33
CA THR A 87 10.51 8.45 -24.83
C THR A 87 11.76 7.98 -24.08
N ARG A 88 11.59 7.62 -22.80
CA ARG A 88 12.66 7.07 -21.97
C ARG A 88 12.10 6.04 -21.00
N ALA A 89 12.89 5.01 -20.72
CA ALA A 89 12.57 3.98 -19.74
C ALA A 89 13.76 3.80 -18.76
N ILE A 90 13.45 3.61 -17.48
CA ILE A 90 14.37 3.10 -16.47
C ILE A 90 13.82 1.76 -16.01
N VAL A 91 14.47 0.69 -16.46
CA VAL A 91 14.00 -0.68 -16.26
C VAL A 91 14.62 -1.27 -15.00
N PHE A 92 13.77 -1.88 -14.17
CA PHE A 92 14.20 -2.65 -13.00
C PHE A 92 13.62 -4.06 -13.06
N GLU A 93 14.41 -5.06 -12.68
CA GLU A 93 13.94 -6.47 -12.70
C GLU A 93 12.99 -6.81 -11.55
N ARG A 94 13.16 -6.16 -10.38
CA ARG A 94 12.45 -6.49 -9.13
C ARG A 94 11.70 -5.31 -8.52
N ALA A 95 11.63 -4.20 -9.24
CA ALA A 95 10.95 -2.98 -8.83
C ALA A 95 10.08 -2.46 -9.98
N PRO A 96 9.14 -1.54 -9.74
CA PRO A 96 8.42 -0.87 -10.81
C PRO A 96 9.40 -0.18 -11.76
N SER A 97 9.23 -0.41 -13.06
CA SER A 97 10.00 0.27 -14.11
C SER A 97 9.36 1.61 -14.42
N SER A 98 10.15 2.68 -14.42
CA SER A 98 9.64 4.04 -14.66
C SER A 98 9.76 4.39 -16.12
N LEU A 99 8.67 4.88 -16.72
CA LEU A 99 8.56 5.27 -18.12
C LEU A 99 8.22 6.75 -18.22
N ALA A 100 8.90 7.48 -19.10
CA ALA A 100 8.60 8.86 -19.44
C ALA A 100 7.79 8.88 -20.75
N LEU A 101 6.52 9.29 -20.67
CA LEU A 101 5.66 9.44 -21.83
C LEU A 101 5.49 10.94 -22.15
N PRO A 102 5.31 11.32 -23.43
CA PRO A 102 5.00 12.70 -23.78
C PRO A 102 3.72 13.18 -23.09
N TRP A 103 3.69 14.46 -22.68
CA TRP A 103 2.51 15.06 -22.08
C TRP A 103 1.32 15.05 -23.05
N PRO A 104 0.11 14.65 -22.61
CA PRO A 104 -1.04 14.56 -23.51
C PRO A 104 -1.53 15.96 -23.94
N THR A 105 -1.45 16.25 -25.24
CA THR A 105 -1.89 17.54 -25.81
C THR A 105 -3.40 17.77 -25.66
N ALA A 106 -4.20 16.69 -25.65
CA ALA A 106 -5.66 16.75 -25.63
C ALA A 106 -6.28 17.10 -24.27
N ALA A 107 -5.51 17.10 -23.17
CA ALA A 107 -6.00 17.30 -21.81
C ALA A 107 -5.72 18.72 -21.25
N MET A 108 -5.34 19.67 -22.11
CA MET A 108 -5.04 21.04 -21.73
C MET A 108 -6.35 21.86 -21.58
N PRO A 109 -6.68 22.41 -20.40
CA PRO A 109 -7.52 23.60 -20.36
C PRO A 109 -6.70 24.76 -20.96
N VAL A 110 -7.28 25.45 -21.94
CA VAL A 110 -6.73 26.66 -22.53
C VAL A 110 -6.79 27.77 -21.46
N ASN A 111 -5.82 27.83 -20.56
CA ASN A 111 -5.61 28.99 -19.70
C ASN A 111 -4.15 29.43 -19.78
N ALA A 112 -4.02 30.66 -20.24
CA ALA A 112 -2.80 31.37 -20.55
C ALA A 112 -2.08 31.79 -19.26
N ASP A 113 -1.07 31.02 -18.86
CA ASP A 113 0.09 31.56 -18.14
C ASP A 113 1.34 30.67 -18.34
N ASP A 114 1.53 30.20 -19.58
CA ASP A 114 2.67 29.36 -19.97
C ASP A 114 3.94 30.23 -20.11
N THR A 115 4.49 30.63 -18.97
CA THR A 115 5.83 31.25 -18.86
C THR A 115 6.97 30.26 -19.14
N HIS A 116 6.66 29.02 -19.57
CA HIS A 116 7.62 27.98 -19.94
C HIS A 116 7.37 27.45 -21.37
N GLY A 117 7.14 28.35 -22.32
CA GLY A 117 6.73 28.07 -23.71
C GLY A 117 7.72 27.28 -24.59
N GLU A 118 8.75 26.62 -24.07
CA GLU A 118 9.75 25.88 -24.88
C GLU A 118 10.18 24.52 -24.31
N THR A 119 9.82 24.13 -23.09
CA THR A 119 10.30 22.87 -22.50
C THR A 119 9.31 21.73 -22.71
N GLU A 120 9.73 20.69 -23.42
CA GLU A 120 8.95 19.46 -23.60
C GLU A 120 8.60 18.85 -22.23
N ARG A 121 7.30 18.62 -22.03
CA ARG A 121 6.75 18.04 -20.80
C ARG A 121 6.56 16.55 -20.96
N TYR A 122 6.82 15.84 -19.88
CA TYR A 122 6.69 14.40 -19.80
C TYR A 122 5.86 14.01 -18.58
N VAL A 123 5.17 12.87 -18.66
CA VAL A 123 4.50 12.22 -17.54
C VAL A 123 5.27 10.97 -17.15
N GLN A 124 5.38 10.72 -15.84
CA GLN A 124 5.97 9.48 -15.33
C GLN A 124 4.88 8.41 -15.19
N VAL A 125 5.12 7.23 -15.75
CA VAL A 125 4.29 6.03 -15.59
C VAL A 125 5.15 4.91 -15.03
N ASP A 126 4.82 4.43 -13.84
CA ASP A 126 5.52 3.33 -13.20
C ASP A 126 4.77 2.02 -13.48
N VAL A 127 5.43 1.09 -14.18
CA VAL A 127 4.83 -0.19 -14.59
C VAL A 127 5.45 -1.33 -13.82
N ARG A 128 4.61 -2.18 -13.21
CA ARG A 128 5.03 -3.41 -12.54
C ARG A 128 4.35 -4.63 -13.14
N ILE A 129 5.17 -5.58 -13.61
CA ILE A 129 4.72 -6.89 -14.08
C ILE A 129 4.69 -7.85 -12.88
N CYS A 130 3.51 -8.43 -12.61
CA CYS A 130 3.29 -9.38 -11.53
C CYS A 130 3.32 -10.81 -12.06
N ALA A 131 3.90 -11.71 -11.25
CA ALA A 131 4.00 -13.14 -11.59
C ALA A 131 2.63 -13.85 -11.63
N SER A 132 1.62 -13.32 -10.93
CA SER A 132 0.28 -13.89 -10.92
C SER A 132 -0.80 -12.83 -10.67
N PRO A 133 -2.07 -13.10 -11.04
CA PRO A 133 -3.20 -12.22 -10.74
C PRO A 133 -3.40 -11.99 -9.24
N GLU A 134 -3.08 -12.97 -8.39
CA GLU A 134 -3.14 -12.85 -6.94
C GLU A 134 -2.11 -11.86 -6.41
N ALA A 135 -0.88 -11.91 -6.94
CA ALA A 135 0.18 -10.95 -6.60
C ALA A 135 -0.20 -9.53 -7.05
N LEU A 136 -0.80 -9.39 -8.24
CA LEU A 136 -1.36 -8.12 -8.71
C LEU A 136 -2.43 -7.60 -7.74
N ARG A 137 -3.39 -8.44 -7.37
CA ARG A 137 -4.47 -8.07 -6.45
C ARG A 137 -3.93 -7.63 -5.09
N TRP A 138 -2.93 -8.33 -4.56
CA TRP A 138 -2.26 -7.95 -3.32
C TRP A 138 -1.55 -6.60 -3.42
N LEU A 139 -0.89 -6.34 -4.55
CA LEU A 139 -0.21 -5.06 -4.77
C LEU A 139 -1.22 -3.89 -4.82
N LEU A 140 -2.34 -4.07 -5.54
CA LEU A 140 -3.43 -3.10 -5.58
C LEU A 140 -3.98 -2.83 -4.18
N PHE A 141 -4.17 -3.88 -3.38
CA PHE A 141 -4.60 -3.79 -1.99
C PHE A 141 -3.61 -3.01 -1.11
N LYS A 142 -2.32 -3.33 -1.22
CA LYS A 142 -1.25 -2.79 -0.36
C LYS A 142 -0.97 -1.31 -0.60
N HIS A 143 -1.19 -0.85 -1.82
CA HIS A 143 -0.93 0.55 -2.23
C HIS A 143 -2.21 1.38 -2.43
N ALA A 144 -3.39 0.79 -2.24
CA ALA A 144 -4.65 1.51 -2.25
C ALA A 144 -4.76 2.54 -1.11
N HIS A 145 -5.54 3.59 -1.37
CA HIS A 145 -5.92 4.66 -0.44
C HIS A 145 -4.74 5.42 0.19
N GLY A 146 -3.58 5.42 -0.47
CA GLY A 146 -2.41 6.19 -0.05
C GLY A 146 -1.85 5.78 1.31
N ASP A 147 -2.24 6.48 2.37
CA ASP A 147 -1.68 6.30 3.72
C ASP A 147 -2.42 5.28 4.60
N ILE A 148 -3.51 4.68 4.11
CA ILE A 148 -4.32 3.74 4.90
C ILE A 148 -3.47 2.63 5.54
N TRP A 149 -2.54 2.04 4.79
CA TRP A 149 -1.66 0.97 5.28
C TRP A 149 -0.54 1.45 6.19
N ASN A 150 -0.13 2.71 6.08
CA ASN A 150 0.79 3.29 7.05
C ASN A 150 0.10 3.43 8.41
N ILE A 151 -1.17 3.84 8.41
CA ILE A 151 -1.99 3.95 9.62
C ILE A 151 -2.31 2.56 10.17
N LEU A 152 -2.96 1.69 9.39
CA LEU A 152 -3.29 0.32 9.80
C LEU A 152 -2.06 -0.44 10.28
N GLY A 153 -0.95 -0.35 9.54
CA GLY A 153 0.31 -0.99 9.91
C GLY A 153 0.86 -0.52 11.26
N SER A 154 0.59 0.71 11.68
CA SER A 154 0.96 1.20 13.01
C SER A 154 0.05 0.66 14.12
N LEU A 155 -1.24 0.44 13.82
CA LEU A 155 -2.22 -0.11 14.75
C LEU A 155 -1.98 -1.61 15.02
N ILE A 156 -1.91 -2.41 13.95
CA ILE A 156 -1.86 -3.87 14.05
C ILE A 156 -0.52 -4.39 14.58
N ARG A 157 0.52 -3.56 14.52
CA ARG A 157 1.88 -3.93 14.94
C ARG A 157 2.00 -4.26 16.42
N ALA A 158 1.26 -3.55 17.29
CA ALA A 158 1.24 -3.83 18.72
C ALA A 158 0.70 -5.24 19.03
N TYR A 159 -0.11 -5.78 18.12
CA TYR A 159 -0.73 -7.10 18.20
C TYR A 159 0.10 -8.17 17.48
N GLY A 160 1.35 -7.89 17.12
CA GLY A 160 2.24 -8.85 16.46
C GLY A 160 1.95 -9.06 14.98
N LEU A 161 1.06 -8.28 14.36
CA LEU A 161 0.77 -8.42 12.93
C LEU A 161 1.66 -7.51 12.09
N THR A 162 2.03 -7.98 10.90
CA THR A 162 2.76 -7.19 9.92
C THR A 162 2.27 -7.52 8.52
N VAL A 163 2.19 -6.49 7.68
CA VAL A 163 1.86 -6.62 6.26
C VAL A 163 3.06 -6.16 5.46
N ASP A 164 3.45 -6.93 4.44
CA ASP A 164 4.46 -6.56 3.45
C ASP A 164 3.90 -6.61 2.02
N GLU A 165 4.79 -6.57 1.03
CA GLU A 165 4.43 -6.55 -0.39
C GLU A 165 3.85 -7.87 -0.89
N ASP A 166 3.77 -8.92 -0.06
CA ASP A 166 3.29 -10.24 -0.46
C ASP A 166 2.14 -10.78 0.40
N ALA A 167 2.15 -10.51 1.71
CA ALA A 167 1.17 -11.12 2.61
C ALA A 167 0.97 -10.42 3.97
N LEU A 168 -0.05 -10.89 4.69
CA LEU A 168 -0.21 -10.68 6.13
C LEU A 168 0.54 -11.77 6.89
N TRP A 169 1.27 -11.36 7.91
CA TRP A 169 2.07 -12.23 8.75
C TRP A 169 1.81 -11.98 10.23
N LEU A 170 1.89 -13.05 11.02
CA LEU A 170 1.94 -13.02 12.47
C LEU A 170 3.38 -13.13 12.94
N ARG A 171 3.74 -12.35 13.97
CA ARG A 171 5.03 -12.39 14.63
C ARG A 171 4.90 -13.01 16.02
N VAL A 172 5.44 -14.21 16.15
CA VAL A 172 5.44 -15.00 17.38
C VAL A 172 6.50 -14.42 18.32
N ALA A 173 6.08 -13.91 19.49
CA ALA A 173 6.94 -13.13 20.39
C ALA A 173 8.11 -13.95 20.93
N GLU A 174 7.85 -15.22 21.23
CA GLU A 174 8.79 -16.22 21.74
C GLU A 174 9.92 -16.48 20.74
N ILE A 175 9.61 -16.44 19.43
CA ILE A 175 10.57 -16.64 18.35
C ILE A 175 11.27 -15.32 17.99
N GLU A 176 10.62 -14.16 18.15
CA GLU A 176 11.23 -12.84 17.91
C GLU A 176 12.45 -12.59 18.82
N ALA A 177 12.47 -13.17 20.02
CA ALA A 177 13.59 -13.07 20.95
C ALA A 177 14.86 -13.80 20.45
N VAL A 178 14.69 -14.78 19.56
CA VAL A 178 15.77 -15.65 19.07
C VAL A 178 16.11 -15.36 17.61
N ASP A 179 15.11 -15.22 16.74
CA ASP A 179 15.30 -14.92 15.31
C ASP A 179 14.11 -14.14 14.73
N ARG A 180 14.34 -12.84 14.49
CA ARG A 180 13.34 -11.90 13.96
C ARG A 180 12.82 -12.23 12.57
N ASN A 181 13.60 -12.92 11.73
CA ASN A 181 13.21 -13.24 10.36
C ASN A 181 12.40 -14.55 10.32
N ARG A 182 12.73 -15.51 11.19
CA ARG A 182 11.99 -16.78 11.31
C ARG A 182 10.74 -16.69 12.16
N ALA A 183 10.54 -15.60 12.89
CA ALA A 183 9.35 -15.36 13.70
C ALA A 183 8.08 -15.03 12.90
N LYS A 184 8.14 -14.94 11.56
CA LYS A 184 6.98 -14.62 10.71
C LYS A 184 6.25 -15.89 10.29
N VAL A 185 4.97 -15.98 10.67
CA VAL A 185 4.04 -17.00 10.19
C VAL A 185 3.10 -16.40 9.16
N LEU A 186 3.03 -16.99 7.97
CA LEU A 186 2.14 -16.54 6.90
C LEU A 186 0.68 -16.77 7.33
N LEU A 187 -0.13 -15.72 7.34
CA LEU A 187 -1.56 -15.82 7.62
C LEU A 187 -2.38 -15.87 6.34
N SER A 188 -2.26 -14.86 5.48
CA SER A 188 -3.07 -14.77 4.26
C SER A 188 -2.41 -13.92 3.19
N LYS A 189 -2.60 -14.34 1.93
CA LYS A 189 -2.32 -13.56 0.71
C LYS A 189 -3.62 -13.02 0.06
N ASP A 190 -4.77 -13.31 0.65
CA ASP A 190 -6.07 -12.86 0.17
C ASP A 190 -6.47 -11.57 0.90
N PRO A 191 -6.56 -10.42 0.20
CA PRO A 191 -6.96 -9.14 0.78
C PRO A 191 -8.27 -9.17 1.56
N ASP A 192 -9.28 -9.89 1.10
CA ASP A 192 -10.61 -9.86 1.75
C ASP A 192 -10.57 -10.59 3.09
N ARG A 193 -9.83 -11.71 3.16
CA ARG A 193 -9.59 -12.42 4.41
C ARG A 193 -8.79 -11.57 5.39
N VAL A 194 -7.87 -10.74 4.90
CA VAL A 194 -7.13 -9.79 5.73
C VAL A 194 -8.05 -8.71 6.27
N LEU A 195 -8.84 -8.06 5.42
CA LEU A 195 -9.79 -7.02 5.83
C LEU A 195 -10.80 -7.56 6.85
N ASP A 196 -11.40 -8.71 6.58
CA ASP A 196 -12.32 -9.36 7.50
C ASP A 196 -11.66 -9.68 8.85
N PHE A 197 -10.43 -10.21 8.84
CA PHE A 197 -9.69 -10.47 10.08
C PHE A 197 -9.31 -9.19 10.85
N LEU A 198 -9.18 -8.05 10.18
CA LEU A 198 -8.99 -6.75 10.84
C LEU A 198 -10.30 -6.14 11.34
N GLY A 199 -11.45 -6.72 11.01
CA GLY A 199 -12.77 -6.15 11.30
C GLY A 199 -13.17 -5.03 10.35
N LEU A 200 -12.55 -4.96 9.17
CA LEU A 200 -12.76 -3.91 8.19
C LEU A 200 -13.66 -4.42 7.04
N PRO A 201 -14.77 -3.73 6.71
CA PRO A 201 -15.68 -4.17 5.64
C PRO A 201 -15.02 -4.18 4.25
N PRO A 202 -14.83 -5.36 3.60
CA PRO A 202 -14.13 -5.43 2.32
C PRO A 202 -14.81 -4.65 1.20
N ALA A 203 -16.15 -4.67 1.16
CA ALA A 203 -16.93 -3.97 0.16
C ALA A 203 -16.60 -2.47 0.13
N ARG A 204 -16.52 -1.82 1.30
CA ARG A 204 -16.19 -0.39 1.38
C ARG A 204 -14.75 -0.09 0.94
N PHE A 205 -13.80 -0.99 1.21
CA PHE A 205 -12.42 -0.82 0.75
C PHE A 205 -12.31 -0.77 -0.77
N TRP A 206 -13.08 -1.62 -1.46
CA TRP A 206 -12.99 -1.81 -2.91
C TRP A 206 -13.95 -0.94 -3.73
N GLU A 207 -14.92 -0.29 -3.09
CA GLU A 207 -15.93 0.58 -3.74
C GLU A 207 -15.29 1.77 -4.49
N GLY A 208 -14.13 2.25 -4.03
CA GLY A 208 -13.41 3.36 -4.65
C GLY A 208 -12.85 4.32 -3.62
N GLN A 209 -12.37 5.47 -4.09
CA GLN A 209 -11.74 6.50 -3.28
C GLN A 209 -12.65 6.95 -2.12
N PHE A 210 -12.06 7.21 -0.95
CA PHE A 210 -12.77 7.91 0.13
C PHE A 210 -13.05 9.36 -0.26
N ALA A 211 -14.21 9.91 0.13
CA ALA A 211 -14.55 11.28 -0.27
C ALA A 211 -13.60 12.31 0.34
N CYS A 212 -13.11 12.06 1.55
CA CYS A 212 -12.07 12.85 2.20
C CYS A 212 -11.22 11.99 3.15
N ALA A 213 -10.14 12.57 3.68
CA ALA A 213 -9.30 11.88 4.66
C ALA A 213 -10.05 11.47 5.93
N ASP A 214 -11.05 12.25 6.38
CA ASP A 214 -11.83 11.88 7.59
C ASP A 214 -12.65 10.60 7.37
N ASP A 215 -13.28 10.41 6.21
CA ASP A 215 -14.01 9.17 5.90
C ASP A 215 -13.08 7.95 5.89
N MET A 216 -11.86 8.13 5.37
CA MET A 216 -10.83 7.09 5.42
C MET A 216 -10.42 6.78 6.87
N TYR A 217 -10.29 7.80 7.72
CA TYR A 217 -9.97 7.62 9.14
C TYR A 217 -11.09 6.91 9.90
N GLU A 218 -12.34 7.28 9.65
CA GLU A 218 -13.51 6.61 10.22
C GLU A 218 -13.56 5.13 9.82
N TYR A 219 -13.27 4.82 8.55
CA TYR A 219 -13.12 3.44 8.10
C TYR A 219 -11.99 2.70 8.82
N VAL A 220 -10.81 3.31 8.94
CA VAL A 220 -9.67 2.71 9.66
C VAL A 220 -10.00 2.49 11.14
N ALA A 221 -10.78 3.38 11.76
CA ALA A 221 -11.20 3.28 13.15
C ALA A 221 -12.16 2.10 13.43
N LEU A 222 -12.76 1.51 12.40
CA LEU A 222 -13.51 0.24 12.52
C LEU A 222 -12.61 -0.96 12.81
N CYS A 223 -11.30 -0.83 12.60
CA CYS A 223 -10.35 -1.88 12.92
C CYS A 223 -10.48 -2.27 14.40
N ARG A 224 -10.67 -3.55 14.69
CA ARG A 224 -10.87 -4.07 16.06
C ARG A 224 -9.66 -3.91 16.99
N MET A 225 -8.52 -3.52 16.43
CA MET A 225 -7.27 -3.21 17.15
C MET A 225 -7.08 -1.71 17.38
N PHE A 226 -8.03 -0.88 16.92
CA PHE A 226 -8.05 0.55 17.17
C PHE A 226 -8.72 0.85 18.51
N TRP A 227 -8.02 1.60 19.35
CA TRP A 227 -8.56 2.21 20.55
C TRP A 227 -7.69 3.42 20.89
N VAL A 228 -8.24 4.34 21.69
CA VAL A 228 -7.59 5.58 22.09
C VAL A 228 -7.56 5.68 23.61
N PRO A 229 -6.37 5.58 24.24
CA PRO A 229 -6.24 5.72 25.68
C PRO A 229 -6.75 7.08 26.17
N ARG A 230 -7.44 7.08 27.31
CA ARG A 230 -7.67 8.32 28.08
C ARG A 230 -6.34 8.78 28.64
N ARG A 231 -6.04 10.08 28.58
CA ARG A 231 -4.89 10.64 29.31
C ARG A 231 -5.28 10.73 30.79
N CYS A 232 -4.75 9.84 31.61
CA CYS A 232 -4.65 10.07 33.05
C CYS A 232 -3.29 10.76 33.33
N ALA A 233 -3.21 11.58 34.37
CA ALA A 233 -2.04 12.41 34.67
C ALA A 233 -0.75 11.61 34.99
N ASP A 234 -0.84 10.30 35.23
CA ASP A 234 0.26 9.44 35.68
C ASP A 234 0.55 8.22 34.76
N ASP A 235 -0.04 8.14 33.56
CA ASP A 235 0.07 6.93 32.72
C ASP A 235 1.30 6.91 31.80
N ASP A 236 2.45 6.49 32.34
CA ASP A 236 3.65 6.14 31.54
C ASP A 236 3.59 4.72 30.90
N ALA A 237 2.59 3.88 31.19
CA ALA A 237 2.79 2.43 31.07
C ALA A 237 1.65 1.56 30.48
N VAL A 238 0.89 2.00 29.47
CA VAL A 238 0.05 1.05 28.69
C VAL A 238 0.43 1.02 27.21
N ALA A 239 0.91 -0.16 26.77
CA ALA A 239 1.32 -0.44 25.40
C ALA A 239 0.13 -0.94 24.58
N GLY A 240 -0.58 -0.03 23.92
CA GLY A 240 -1.59 -0.37 22.93
C GLY A 240 -2.46 0.84 22.59
N GLY A 241 -2.96 0.89 21.37
CA GLY A 241 -4.02 1.82 20.98
C GLY A 241 -3.57 3.26 20.70
N GLY A 242 -3.75 3.70 19.44
CA GLY A 242 -3.81 5.12 19.08
C GLY A 242 -2.54 5.91 19.40
N ALA A 243 -1.53 5.78 18.52
CA ALA A 243 -0.32 6.60 18.40
C ALA A 243 -0.16 7.70 19.47
N ASP A 244 0.32 7.34 20.66
CA ASP A 244 0.84 8.34 21.58
C ASP A 244 2.19 8.81 21.02
N VAL A 245 2.29 10.11 20.72
CA VAL A 245 3.42 10.73 20.00
C VAL A 245 4.76 10.40 20.67
N GLY A 246 4.76 10.16 21.99
CA GLY A 246 5.93 9.78 22.79
C GLY A 246 6.52 8.40 22.51
N LYS A 247 5.78 7.45 21.90
CA LYS A 247 6.24 6.06 21.66
C LYS A 247 6.42 5.72 20.16
N LEU A 248 6.41 6.72 19.27
CA LEU A 248 6.57 6.52 17.83
C LEU A 248 7.97 5.98 17.48
N LYS A 249 8.01 4.85 16.75
CA LYS A 249 9.27 4.31 16.22
C LYS A 249 9.87 5.24 15.17
N SER A 250 11.17 5.07 14.86
CA SER A 250 11.88 5.92 13.90
C SER A 250 11.14 6.07 12.55
N ASN A 251 10.57 4.99 12.05
CA ASN A 251 9.78 4.99 10.81
C ASN A 251 8.51 5.83 10.92
N ASP A 252 7.81 5.77 12.07
CA ASP A 252 6.57 6.52 12.28
C ASP A 252 6.87 8.01 12.50
N ARG A 253 7.98 8.34 13.17
CA ARG A 253 8.49 9.72 13.25
C ARG A 253 8.81 10.30 11.87
N ARG A 254 9.43 9.50 10.98
CA ARG A 254 9.68 9.91 9.59
C ARG A 254 8.37 10.12 8.82
N ARG A 255 7.38 9.23 8.99
CA ARG A 255 6.06 9.36 8.36
C ARG A 255 5.34 10.61 8.84
N LEU A 256 5.35 10.91 10.14
CA LEU A 256 4.77 12.13 10.70
C LEU A 256 5.32 13.39 10.02
N LYS A 257 6.62 13.41 9.69
CA LYS A 257 7.25 14.52 8.97
C LYS A 257 6.91 14.57 7.48
N GLN A 258 6.80 13.42 6.81
CA GLN A 258 6.74 13.36 5.35
C GLN A 258 5.34 13.14 4.76
N ARG A 259 4.37 12.70 5.57
CA ARG A 259 3.07 12.20 5.10
C ARG A 259 1.93 12.98 5.77
N PRO A 260 1.31 13.94 5.05
CA PRO A 260 0.27 14.79 5.61
C PRO A 260 -0.95 14.03 6.16
N ALA A 261 -1.43 13.00 5.45
CA ALA A 261 -2.57 12.21 5.91
C ALA A 261 -2.23 11.37 7.15
N PHE A 262 -1.02 10.80 7.23
CA PHE A 262 -0.57 10.15 8.47
C PHE A 262 -0.42 11.15 9.64
N ARG A 263 0.07 12.36 9.37
CA ARG A 263 0.18 13.42 10.39
C ARG A 263 -1.18 13.82 10.93
N ARG A 264 -2.15 14.12 10.05
CA ARG A 264 -3.51 14.51 10.43
C ARG A 264 -4.23 13.41 11.21
N TRP A 265 -3.97 12.13 10.92
CA TRP A 265 -4.45 11.02 11.77
C TRP A 265 -3.97 11.14 13.22
N VAL A 266 -2.68 11.38 13.44
CA VAL A 266 -2.07 11.44 14.78
C VAL A 266 -2.38 12.74 15.50
N ASP A 267 -2.30 13.88 14.81
CA ASP A 267 -2.34 15.21 15.42
C ASP A 267 -3.76 15.78 15.52
N ASP A 268 -4.72 15.24 14.76
CA ASP A 268 -6.11 15.74 14.72
C ASP A 268 -7.14 14.64 15.01
N PHE A 269 -7.22 13.59 14.18
CA PHE A 269 -8.29 12.58 14.30
C PHE A 269 -8.26 11.83 15.64
N VAL A 270 -7.11 11.27 16.05
CA VAL A 270 -6.97 10.55 17.33
C VAL A 270 -7.28 11.45 18.53
N PRO A 271 -6.75 12.69 18.64
CA PRO A 271 -7.16 13.64 19.67
C PRO A 271 -8.64 13.97 19.70
N ARG A 272 -9.30 14.16 18.54
CA ARG A 272 -10.75 14.37 18.46
C ARG A 272 -11.54 13.18 18.99
N CYS A 273 -11.16 11.95 18.62
CA CYS A 273 -11.76 10.75 19.19
C CYS A 273 -11.62 10.70 20.71
N ARG A 274 -10.43 11.04 21.23
CA ARG A 274 -10.18 11.10 22.67
C ARG A 274 -11.08 12.11 23.37
N ALA A 275 -11.18 13.32 22.84
CA ALA A 275 -12.02 14.39 23.40
C ALA A 275 -13.51 14.03 23.38
N ALA A 276 -13.95 13.32 22.34
CA ALA A 276 -15.33 12.83 22.22
C ALA A 276 -15.60 11.52 23.02
N GLY A 277 -14.60 10.96 23.71
CA GLY A 277 -14.73 9.70 24.44
C GLY A 277 -14.96 8.48 23.54
N ARG A 278 -14.66 8.57 22.25
CA ARG A 278 -14.82 7.50 21.26
C ARG A 278 -13.65 6.50 21.36
N PHE A 279 -13.94 5.22 21.15
CA PHE A 279 -12.94 4.14 21.12
C PHE A 279 -12.09 4.03 22.40
N SER A 280 -12.66 4.32 23.57
CA SER A 280 -11.90 4.50 24.80
C SER A 280 -11.39 3.22 25.47
N ALA A 281 -11.79 2.03 24.97
CA ALA A 281 -11.43 0.75 25.55
C ALA A 281 -10.84 -0.19 24.50
N PRO A 282 -9.78 -0.94 24.83
CA PRO A 282 -9.28 -2.00 23.96
C PRO A 282 -10.35 -3.08 23.77
N GLN A 283 -10.59 -3.47 22.52
CA GLN A 283 -11.54 -4.55 22.19
C GLN A 283 -10.90 -5.94 22.17
N THR A 284 -9.56 -6.01 22.14
CA THR A 284 -8.80 -7.26 22.01
C THR A 284 -7.40 -7.11 22.60
N THR A 285 -6.71 -8.24 22.79
CA THR A 285 -5.32 -8.32 23.27
C THR A 285 -4.42 -8.99 22.23
N ARG A 286 -3.10 -8.83 22.36
CA ARG A 286 -2.14 -9.52 21.47
C ARG A 286 -2.33 -11.04 21.50
N ASP A 287 -2.53 -11.60 22.69
CA ASP A 287 -2.67 -13.06 22.84
C ASP A 287 -3.96 -13.56 22.19
N ALA A 288 -5.07 -12.85 22.38
CA ALA A 288 -6.33 -13.19 21.72
C ALA A 288 -6.21 -13.16 20.19
N ILE A 289 -5.58 -12.11 19.64
CA ILE A 289 -5.30 -12.01 18.20
C ILE A 289 -4.38 -13.13 17.71
N THR A 290 -3.36 -13.48 18.50
CA THR A 290 -2.41 -14.53 18.17
C THR A 290 -3.13 -15.88 18.12
N SER A 291 -3.86 -16.26 19.17
CA SER A 291 -4.63 -17.50 19.22
C SER A 291 -5.67 -17.58 18.10
N GLU A 292 -6.39 -16.50 17.82
CA GLU A 292 -7.37 -16.46 16.72
C GLU A 292 -6.67 -16.59 15.36
N ALA A 293 -5.56 -15.90 15.13
CA ALA A 293 -4.81 -15.97 13.88
C ALA A 293 -4.31 -17.40 13.61
N LEU A 294 -3.75 -18.06 14.62
CA LEU A 294 -3.29 -19.44 14.50
C LEU A 294 -4.47 -20.39 14.22
N SER A 295 -5.59 -20.24 14.95
CA SER A 295 -6.79 -21.05 14.74
C SER A 295 -7.39 -20.84 13.34
N ARG A 296 -7.59 -19.59 12.94
CA ARG A 296 -8.30 -19.24 11.70
C ARG A 296 -7.50 -19.55 10.43
N PHE A 297 -6.18 -19.31 10.45
CA PHE A 297 -5.36 -19.42 9.25
C PHE A 297 -4.52 -20.71 9.19
N LEU A 298 -4.09 -21.26 10.33
CA LEU A 298 -3.21 -22.43 10.36
C LEU A 298 -3.94 -23.74 10.65
N ALA A 299 -5.11 -23.73 11.30
CA ALA A 299 -5.91 -24.95 11.41
C ALA A 299 -6.41 -25.45 10.02
N LEU A 300 -6.35 -24.59 9.00
CA LEU A 300 -6.68 -24.90 7.61
C LEU A 300 -5.48 -25.35 6.76
N THR A 301 -4.25 -25.37 7.30
CA THR A 301 -3.05 -25.82 6.58
C THR A 301 -2.32 -26.94 7.33
N PRO A 302 -2.63 -28.23 7.08
CA PRO A 302 -1.93 -29.38 7.69
C PRO A 302 -0.43 -29.48 7.33
N ALA A 303 0.05 -28.67 6.38
CA ALA A 303 1.36 -28.82 5.76
C ALA A 303 2.52 -28.16 6.56
N LEU A 304 2.25 -27.16 7.42
CA LEU A 304 3.32 -26.44 8.12
C LEU A 304 3.88 -27.19 9.34
N LEU A 305 3.12 -28.15 9.91
CA LEU A 305 3.58 -28.98 11.03
C LEU A 305 4.54 -30.12 10.62
N ARG A 306 4.76 -30.38 9.31
CA ARG A 306 5.61 -31.50 8.85
C ARG A 306 7.05 -31.13 8.45
N ARG A 307 7.44 -29.85 8.47
CA ARG A 307 8.82 -29.43 8.09
C ARG A 307 9.64 -28.75 9.17
N GLY A 308 9.11 -28.57 10.37
CA GLY A 308 9.90 -28.34 11.58
C GLY A 308 9.90 -29.61 12.41
N LYS A 309 11.07 -30.11 12.82
CA LYS A 309 11.19 -31.17 13.82
C LYS A 309 10.19 -30.93 14.96
N SER A 310 9.41 -31.98 15.25
CA SER A 310 8.59 -32.17 16.45
C SER A 310 8.79 -31.13 17.55
N LEU A 311 7.95 -30.11 17.57
CA LEU A 311 7.60 -29.42 18.81
C LEU A 311 6.11 -29.67 18.99
N SER A 312 5.79 -30.43 20.03
CA SER A 312 4.42 -30.84 20.29
C SER A 312 3.65 -29.64 20.84
N LEU A 313 2.35 -29.59 20.55
CA LEU A 313 1.42 -28.58 21.07
C LEU A 313 1.32 -28.54 22.62
N ARG A 314 2.04 -29.43 23.33
CA ARG A 314 2.15 -29.41 24.80
C ARG A 314 3.27 -28.52 25.32
N ASP A 315 4.15 -28.00 24.45
CA ASP A 315 5.29 -27.16 24.87
C ASP A 315 5.01 -25.65 24.70
N ILE A 316 3.77 -25.26 24.36
CA ILE A 316 3.37 -23.85 24.10
C ILE A 316 2.21 -23.39 25.02
N ILE A 317 1.81 -24.19 26.02
CA ILE A 317 0.90 -23.75 27.11
C ILE A 317 1.59 -23.93 28.45
#